data_AF-A0A353FLJ9-F1
#
_entry.id   AF-A0A353FLJ9-F1
#
_cell.length_a   1.000
_cell.length_b   1.000
_cell.length_c   1.000
_cell.angle_alpha   90.00
_cell.angle_beta   90.00
_cell.angle_gamma   90.00
#
_symmetry.space_group_name_H-M   'P 1'
#
loop_
_entity.id
_entity.type
_entity.pdbx_description
1 polymer ?
#
loop_
_entity_poly.entity_id
_entity_poly.type
_entity_poly.pdbx_seq_one_letter_code
_entity_poly.pdbx_strand_id
1 'polypeptide(L)'
;MLKLQIALGDEGRLGQAWEGQQAVHPAFSSTSAGPVPARPGPQRQVAVGYGEEGPPEDPYSQQRAQQESASLPVTSSSPAPPQEKVPRNSPCPCGSGKKFKRCCGRS
;
A
#
# COMPACT_ATOMS: atom_id res chain seq x y z
N MET A 1 11.68 -12.71 32.16
CA MET A 1 10.27 -12.50 31.78
C MET A 1 9.77 -11.25 32.50
N LEU A 2 9.45 -10.17 31.78
CA LEU A 2 8.88 -8.96 32.40
C LEU A 2 7.35 -9.11 32.45
N LYS A 3 6.78 -9.06 33.66
CA LYS A 3 5.33 -8.92 33.86
C LYS A 3 5.01 -7.43 33.97
N LEU A 4 4.25 -6.92 33.01
CA LEU A 4 3.69 -5.57 33.08
C LEU A 4 2.47 -5.64 34.00
N GLN A 5 2.49 -4.92 35.12
CA GLN A 5 1.35 -4.77 36.03
C GLN A 5 0.71 -3.42 35.77
N ILE A 6 -0.49 -3.42 35.18
CA ILE A 6 -1.32 -2.22 35.01
C ILE A 6 -2.05 -2.00 36.35
N ALA A 7 -1.92 -0.81 36.93
CA ALA A 7 -2.61 -0.47 38.17
C ALA A 7 -4.11 -0.27 37.92
N LEU A 8 -4.96 -0.78 38.82
CA LEU A 8 -6.41 -0.58 38.78
C LEU A 8 -6.73 0.92 38.85
N GLY A 9 -7.17 1.47 37.73
CA GLY A 9 -7.44 2.90 37.53
C GLY A 9 -6.78 3.50 36.28
N ASP A 10 -5.69 2.91 35.79
CA ASP A 10 -5.03 3.37 34.57
C ASP A 10 -5.90 3.14 33.33
N GLU A 11 -6.71 2.06 33.35
CA GLU A 11 -7.70 1.76 32.30
C GLU A 11 -8.74 2.89 32.12
N GLY A 12 -9.18 3.49 33.22
CA GLY A 12 -10.13 4.62 33.18
C GLY A 12 -9.49 5.87 32.57
N ARG A 13 -8.24 6.18 32.92
CA ARG A 13 -7.50 7.32 32.36
C ARG A 13 -7.22 7.16 30.87
N LEU A 14 -6.93 5.93 30.43
CA LEU A 14 -6.70 5.62 29.02
C LEU A 14 -7.99 5.71 28.20
N GLY A 15 -9.15 5.30 28.74
CA GLY A 15 -10.45 5.45 28.08
C GLY A 15 -10.89 6.91 27.89
N GLN A 16 -10.68 7.74 28.91
CA GLN A 16 -11.09 9.16 28.92
C GLN A 16 -10.31 10.04 27.95
N ALA A 17 -9.09 9.66 27.56
CA ALA A 17 -8.27 10.42 26.62
C ALA A 17 -8.85 10.45 25.19
N TRP A 18 -9.76 9.54 24.87
CA TRP A 18 -10.32 9.36 23.52
C TRP A 18 -11.86 9.40 23.49
N GLU A 19 -12.50 9.56 24.65
CA GLU A 19 -13.96 9.63 24.75
C GLU A 19 -14.46 10.93 24.07
N GLY A 20 -15.08 10.78 22.91
CA GLY A 20 -15.67 11.89 22.14
C GLY A 20 -14.86 12.43 20.95
N GLN A 21 -13.65 11.91 20.67
CA GLN A 21 -12.92 12.28 19.45
C GLN A 21 -13.49 11.54 18.23
N GLN A 22 -14.26 12.24 17.41
CA GLN A 22 -14.68 11.75 16.09
C GLN A 22 -13.48 11.74 15.13
N ALA A 23 -13.08 10.54 14.69
CA ALA A 23 -12.06 10.35 13.67
C ALA A 23 -12.60 10.71 12.28
N VAL A 24 -12.84 12.00 12.04
CA VAL A 24 -13.21 12.52 10.73
C VAL A 24 -11.97 13.08 10.04
N HIS A 25 -11.58 12.48 8.91
CA HIS A 25 -10.56 13.05 8.04
C HIS A 25 -11.23 14.04 7.08
N PRO A 26 -10.68 15.24 6.83
CA PRO A 26 -11.31 16.25 5.97
C PRO A 26 -11.49 15.80 4.50
N ALA A 27 -10.82 14.72 4.10
CA ALA A 27 -10.89 14.15 2.75
C ALA A 27 -11.89 12.99 2.61
N PHE A 28 -12.53 12.55 3.70
CA PHE A 28 -13.50 11.45 3.67
C PHE A 28 -14.75 11.83 4.47
N SER A 29 -15.43 12.89 4.03
CA SER A 29 -16.81 13.13 4.46
C SER A 29 -17.67 12.01 3.89
N SER A 30 -18.13 11.11 4.76
CA SER A 30 -19.07 10.06 4.42
C SER A 30 -20.41 10.69 4.04
N THR A 31 -20.59 11.04 2.78
CA THR A 31 -21.92 11.18 2.21
C THR A 31 -22.56 9.81 2.31
N SER A 32 -23.52 9.66 3.23
CA SER A 32 -24.41 8.51 3.28
C SER A 32 -25.13 8.44 1.93
N ALA A 33 -24.63 7.60 1.04
CA ALA A 33 -25.27 7.31 -0.23
C ALA A 33 -26.69 6.82 0.09
N GLY A 34 -27.69 7.54 -0.43
CA GLY A 34 -29.09 7.12 -0.33
C GLY A 34 -29.32 5.74 -0.97
N PRO A 35 -30.54 5.20 -0.88
CA PRO A 35 -30.86 3.90 -1.46
C PRO A 35 -30.52 3.90 -2.95
N VAL A 36 -29.49 3.13 -3.34
CA VAL A 36 -29.16 2.92 -4.75
C VAL A 36 -30.29 2.11 -5.38
N PRO A 37 -30.92 2.58 -6.48
CA PRO A 37 -31.97 1.80 -7.12
C PRO A 37 -31.39 0.46 -7.60
N ALA A 38 -32.14 -0.61 -7.36
CA ALA A 38 -31.76 -1.94 -7.81
C ALA A 38 -31.61 -1.93 -9.33
N ARG A 39 -30.37 -2.13 -9.81
CA ARG A 39 -30.12 -2.29 -11.25
C ARG A 39 -30.77 -3.61 -11.67
N PRO A 40 -31.65 -3.63 -12.69
CA PRO A 40 -32.23 -4.87 -13.17
C PRO A 40 -31.10 -5.83 -13.60
N GLY A 41 -31.18 -7.07 -13.13
CA GLY A 41 -30.21 -8.11 -13.48
C GLY A 41 -30.18 -8.34 -15.00
N PRO A 42 -29.01 -8.70 -15.56
CA PRO A 42 -28.90 -8.91 -17.00
C PRO A 42 -29.83 -10.06 -17.43
N GLN A 43 -30.76 -9.76 -18.33
CA GLN A 43 -31.60 -10.77 -18.98
C GLN A 43 -30.70 -11.70 -19.79
N ARG A 44 -30.72 -12.98 -19.47
CA ARG A 44 -29.86 -14.01 -20.07
C ARG A 44 -30.35 -14.32 -21.48
N GLN A 45 -29.84 -13.59 -22.46
CA GLN A 45 -30.08 -13.88 -23.88
C GLN A 45 -29.23 -15.10 -24.27
N VAL A 46 -29.86 -16.12 -24.84
CA VAL A 46 -29.17 -17.29 -25.39
C VAL A 46 -28.88 -17.04 -26.87
N ALA A 47 -27.60 -16.89 -27.22
CA ALA A 47 -27.18 -16.74 -28.61
C ALA A 47 -27.26 -18.10 -29.31
N VAL A 48 -28.17 -18.22 -30.28
CA VAL A 48 -28.18 -19.31 -31.25
C VAL A 48 -27.31 -18.87 -32.43
N GLY A 49 -26.22 -19.58 -32.70
CA GLY A 49 -25.40 -19.41 -33.89
C GLY A 49 -23.95 -19.03 -33.60
N TYR A 50 -23.04 -19.97 -33.81
CA TYR A 50 -21.59 -19.76 -33.82
C TYR A 50 -21.21 -19.15 -35.18
N GLY A 51 -21.08 -17.83 -35.23
CA GLY A 51 -20.26 -17.17 -36.24
C GLY A 51 -18.81 -17.18 -35.77
N GLU A 52 -17.89 -17.64 -36.62
CA GLU A 52 -16.45 -17.52 -36.41
C GLU A 52 -16.07 -16.03 -36.46
N GLU A 53 -16.19 -15.32 -35.35
CA GLU A 53 -15.42 -14.12 -35.11
C GLU A 53 -14.36 -14.47 -34.06
N GLY A 54 -13.09 -14.41 -34.50
CA GLY A 54 -11.94 -14.63 -33.65
C GLY A 54 -11.96 -13.71 -32.43
N PRO A 55 -11.18 -14.05 -31.38
CA PRO A 55 -11.13 -13.25 -30.16
C PRO A 55 -10.84 -11.78 -30.51
N PRO A 56 -11.54 -10.82 -29.88
CA PRO A 56 -11.37 -9.40 -30.18
C PRO A 56 -9.91 -9.00 -30.03
N GLU A 57 -9.37 -8.32 -31.04
CA GLU A 57 -8.01 -7.79 -31.08
C GLU A 57 -7.73 -7.01 -29.78
N ASP A 58 -6.71 -7.40 -28.99
CA ASP A 58 -6.33 -6.66 -27.79
C ASP A 58 -5.58 -5.38 -28.19
N PRO A 59 -6.15 -4.17 -27.94
CA PRO A 59 -5.54 -2.90 -28.35
C PRO A 59 -4.22 -2.59 -27.62
N TYR A 60 -3.87 -3.33 -26.57
CA TYR A 60 -2.66 -3.13 -25.76
C TYR A 60 -1.51 -4.11 -26.08
N SER A 61 -1.68 -4.98 -27.08
CA SER A 61 -0.67 -5.97 -27.50
C SER A 61 0.70 -5.36 -27.84
N GLN A 62 0.72 -4.28 -28.63
CA GLN A 62 1.96 -3.58 -29.00
C GLN A 62 2.65 -2.93 -27.79
N GLN A 63 1.87 -2.35 -26.88
CA GLN A 63 2.40 -1.67 -25.70
C GLN A 63 3.04 -2.64 -24.71
N ARG A 64 2.47 -3.84 -24.55
CA ARG A 64 3.06 -4.94 -23.75
C ARG A 64 4.41 -5.38 -24.31
N ALA A 65 4.54 -5.52 -25.62
CA ALA A 65 5.81 -5.89 -26.27
C ALA A 65 6.91 -4.82 -26.07
N GLN A 66 6.54 -3.53 -26.09
CA GLN A 66 7.47 -2.42 -25.82
C GLN A 66 7.93 -2.38 -24.36
N GLN A 67 7.05 -2.71 -23.41
CA GLN A 67 7.41 -2.77 -21.98
C GLN A 67 8.34 -3.95 -21.69
N GLU A 68 8.09 -5.10 -22.31
CA GLU A 68 8.94 -6.29 -22.19
C GLU A 68 10.36 -6.01 -22.72
N SER A 69 10.47 -5.37 -23.89
CA SER A 69 11.78 -5.02 -24.45
C SER A 69 12.54 -3.98 -23.63
N ALA A 70 11.83 -3.06 -22.98
CA ALA A 70 12.40 -2.08 -22.05
C ALA A 70 12.78 -2.67 -20.69
N SER A 71 12.16 -3.80 -20.30
CA SER A 71 12.39 -4.45 -19.01
C SER A 71 13.56 -5.45 -19.04
N LEU A 72 14.20 -5.67 -20.20
CA LEU A 72 15.41 -6.47 -20.26
C LEU A 72 16.52 -5.80 -19.44
N PRO A 73 17.13 -6.49 -18.47
CA PRO A 73 18.18 -5.90 -17.66
C PRO A 73 19.38 -5.61 -18.56
N VAL A 74 19.67 -4.32 -18.75
CA VAL A 74 20.96 -3.86 -19.27
C VAL A 74 22.04 -4.33 -18.29
N THR A 75 22.70 -5.43 -18.63
CA THR A 75 23.76 -6.05 -17.82
C THR A 75 25.03 -5.21 -17.95
N SER A 76 25.03 -4.04 -17.33
CA SER A 76 26.21 -3.19 -17.17
C SER A 76 26.29 -2.65 -15.76
N SER A 77 26.54 -3.54 -14.79
CA SER A 77 27.28 -3.19 -13.58
C SER A 77 27.68 -4.46 -12.85
N SER A 78 28.99 -4.61 -12.66
CA SER A 78 29.59 -5.62 -11.79
C SER A 78 28.93 -5.57 -10.41
N PRO A 79 28.61 -6.71 -9.75
CA PRO A 79 28.04 -6.68 -8.42
C PRO A 79 29.05 -6.08 -7.45
N ALA A 80 28.87 -4.80 -7.11
CA ALA A 80 29.56 -4.19 -6.00
C ALA A 80 29.30 -5.05 -4.75
N PRO A 81 30.29 -5.22 -3.85
CA PRO A 81 30.08 -5.96 -2.62
C PRO A 81 28.86 -5.38 -1.90
N PRO A 82 28.01 -6.23 -1.28
CA PRO A 82 26.83 -5.75 -0.59
C PRO A 82 27.27 -4.80 0.51
N GLN A 83 27.16 -3.49 0.25
CA GLN A 83 27.34 -2.52 1.30
C GLN A 83 26.22 -2.75 2.29
N GLU A 84 26.57 -3.04 3.53
CA GLU A 84 25.62 -3.15 4.62
C GLU A 84 24.82 -1.84 4.70
N LYS A 85 23.58 -1.87 4.23
CA LYS A 85 22.70 -0.72 4.26
C LYS A 85 22.27 -0.50 5.71
N VAL A 86 22.89 0.48 6.37
CA VAL A 86 22.51 0.86 7.74
C VAL A 86 21.04 1.30 7.74
N PRO A 87 20.16 0.64 8.52
CA PRO A 87 18.75 0.98 8.56
C PRO A 87 18.54 2.39 9.13
N ARG A 88 17.67 3.19 8.51
CA ARG A 88 17.48 4.61 8.85
C ARG A 88 17.13 4.90 10.32
N ASN A 89 16.58 3.94 11.06
CA ASN A 89 16.18 4.11 12.46
C ASN A 89 17.17 3.55 13.50
N SER A 90 18.24 2.85 13.10
CA SER A 90 19.23 2.33 14.05
C SER A 90 20.04 3.45 14.71
N PRO A 91 20.70 3.19 15.86
CA PRO A 91 21.72 4.09 16.39
C PRO A 91 22.77 4.43 15.32
N CYS A 92 23.21 5.69 15.29
CA CYS A 92 24.23 6.14 14.36
C CYS A 92 25.58 5.48 14.66
N PRO A 93 26.27 4.89 13.67
CA PRO A 93 27.60 4.30 13.85
C PRO A 93 28.67 5.35 14.21
N CYS A 94 28.37 6.63 14.09
CA CYS A 94 29.19 7.76 14.50
C CYS A 94 29.27 7.98 16.03
N GLY A 95 28.57 7.18 16.84
CA GLY A 95 28.60 7.28 18.30
C GLY A 95 27.78 8.43 18.91
N SER A 96 26.98 9.15 18.11
CA SER A 96 26.21 10.30 18.58
C SER A 96 24.98 9.98 19.44
N GLY A 97 24.62 8.69 19.56
CA GLY A 97 23.39 8.24 20.22
C GLY A 97 22.08 8.56 19.47
N LYS A 98 22.15 9.28 18.34
CA LYS A 98 20.98 9.66 17.52
C LYS A 98 20.64 8.57 16.51
N LYS A 99 19.38 8.49 16.06
CA LYS A 99 18.96 7.61 14.95
C LYS A 99 19.70 7.99 13.66
N PHE A 100 20.09 7.01 12.83
CA PHE A 100 20.86 7.24 11.59
C PHE A 100 20.24 8.33 10.70
N LYS A 101 18.92 8.32 10.49
CA LYS A 101 18.17 9.34 9.73
C LYS A 101 18.22 10.77 10.29
N ARG A 102 18.63 10.93 11.54
CA ARG A 102 18.76 12.22 12.23
C ARG A 102 20.23 12.63 12.44
N CYS A 103 21.18 11.85 11.94
CA CYS A 103 22.62 12.11 12.06
C CYS A 103 23.33 11.90 10.71
N CYS A 104 24.21 10.91 10.54
CA CYS A 104 24.95 10.68 9.28
C CYS A 104 24.07 10.37 8.07
N GLY A 105 22.88 9.82 8.29
CA GLY A 105 21.88 9.59 7.24
C GLY A 105 20.97 10.79 7.00
N ARG A 106 21.36 12.00 7.42
CA ARG A 106 20.62 13.23 7.14
C ARG A 106 21.23 13.85 5.89
N SER A 107 20.70 13.47 4.74
CA SER A 107 20.75 14.26 3.50
C SER A 107 20.00 15.57 3.72
#